data_AF-K0D960-F1
#
_entry.id   AF-K0D960-F1
#
_cell.length_a   1.000
_cell.length_b   1.000
_cell.length_c   1.000
_cell.angle_alpha   90.00
_cell.angle_beta   90.00
_cell.angle_gamma   90.00
#
_symmetry.space_group_name_H-M   'P 1'
#
loop_
_entity.id
_entity.type
_entity.pdbx_description
1 polymer ?
#
loop_
_entity_poly.entity_id
_entity_poly.type
_entity_poly.pdbx_seq_one_letter_code
_entity_poly.pdbx_strand_id
1 'polypeptide(L)'
;MSQTEALELLAKFARGDVKETVVVGTTMGAETVEKELDHKTQLNAIKEVLRFSKFSNDITEQQVRKAKADADMAEAKVKLLDGNNGEIQPEG
;
A
#
# COMPACT_ATOMS: atom_id res chain seq x y z
N MET A 1 11.34 -12.82 9.08
CA MET A 1 10.01 -12.46 8.57
C MET A 1 10.15 -11.25 7.66
N SER A 2 9.68 -11.35 6.43
CA SER A 2 9.63 -10.26 5.45
C SER A 2 8.39 -9.36 5.66
N GLN A 3 8.35 -8.21 4.99
CA GLN A 3 7.18 -7.31 5.03
C GLN A 3 5.93 -7.99 4.46
N THR A 4 6.07 -8.76 3.38
CA THR A 4 4.98 -9.53 2.78
C THR A 4 4.46 -10.57 3.74
N GLU A 5 5.34 -11.34 4.39
CA GLU A 5 4.96 -12.34 5.40
C GLU A 5 4.25 -11.68 6.59
N ALA A 6 4.68 -10.49 7.01
CA ALA A 6 4.02 -9.73 8.06
C ALA A 6 2.58 -9.35 7.68
N LEU A 7 2.38 -8.85 6.45
CA LEU A 7 1.08 -8.43 5.94
C LEU A 7 0.14 -9.62 5.74
N GLU A 8 0.65 -10.75 5.25
CA GLU A 8 -0.13 -11.98 5.13
C GLU A 8 -0.60 -12.48 6.50
N LEU A 9 0.27 -12.39 7.51
CA LEU A 9 -0.10 -12.74 8.88
C LEU A 9 -1.15 -11.78 9.45
N LEU A 10 -0.98 -10.47 9.28
CA LEU A 10 -1.99 -9.48 9.68
C LEU A 10 -3.32 -9.69 8.96
N ALA A 11 -3.30 -10.09 7.68
CA ALA A 11 -4.51 -10.40 6.93
C ALA A 11 -5.23 -11.65 7.46
N LYS A 12 -4.49 -12.65 7.98
CA LYS A 12 -5.08 -13.81 8.66
C LYS A 12 -5.70 -13.39 10.00
N PHE A 13 -5.02 -12.53 10.77
CA PHE A 13 -5.56 -11.99 12.02
C PHE A 13 -6.84 -11.18 11.78
N ALA A 14 -6.82 -10.31 10.77
CA ALA A 14 -7.96 -9.49 10.39
C ALA A 14 -9.19 -10.31 9.95
N ARG A 15 -8.98 -11.50 9.37
CA ARG A 15 -10.06 -12.43 8.96
C ARG A 15 -10.56 -13.35 10.07
N GLY A 16 -9.86 -13.42 11.20
CA GLY A 16 -10.16 -14.39 12.27
C GLY A 16 -9.68 -15.81 11.97
N ASP A 17 -8.81 -15.99 10.97
CA ASP A 17 -8.30 -17.32 10.57
C ASP A 17 -7.34 -17.93 11.61
N VAL A 18 -6.90 -17.12 12.59
CA VAL A 18 -5.97 -17.53 13.65
C VAL A 18 -6.72 -17.61 14.98
N LYS A 19 -6.58 -18.77 15.64
CA LYS A 19 -7.11 -19.01 16.98
C LYS A 19 -6.02 -18.90 18.03
N GLU A 20 -6.41 -18.42 19.19
CA GLU A 20 -5.60 -18.40 20.39
C GLU A 20 -6.11 -19.45 21.38
N THR A 21 -5.17 -20.16 21.97
CA THR A 21 -5.43 -21.03 23.11
C THR A 21 -5.38 -20.19 24.37
N VAL A 22 -6.49 -20.14 25.11
CA VAL A 22 -6.60 -19.40 26.37
C VAL A 22 -7.00 -20.33 27.50
N VAL A 23 -6.49 -20.05 28.69
CA VAL A 23 -6.91 -20.71 29.92
C VAL A 23 -7.95 -19.86 30.61
N VAL A 24 -9.10 -20.45 30.93
CA VAL A 24 -10.23 -19.79 31.57
C VAL A 24 -10.52 -20.46 32.91
N GLY A 25 -10.69 -19.66 33.95
CA GLY A 25 -11.12 -20.16 35.26
C GLY A 25 -12.60 -20.53 35.24
N THR A 26 -12.92 -21.72 35.73
CA THR A 26 -14.28 -22.21 35.94
C THR A 26 -14.50 -22.53 37.41
N THR A 27 -15.75 -22.80 37.82
CA THR A 27 -16.07 -23.20 39.20
C THR A 27 -15.46 -24.55 39.59
N MET A 28 -14.98 -25.33 38.61
CA MET A 28 -14.37 -26.65 38.82
C MET A 28 -12.84 -26.66 38.64
N GLY A 29 -12.22 -25.54 38.23
CA GLY A 29 -10.78 -25.47 38.01
C GLY A 29 -10.41 -24.50 36.89
N ALA A 30 -9.47 -24.90 36.04
CA ALA A 30 -9.08 -24.15 34.85
C ALA A 30 -9.25 -25.01 33.61
N GLU A 31 -9.86 -24.45 32.58
CA GLU A 31 -10.07 -25.11 31.29
C GLU A 31 -9.31 -24.39 30.18
N THR A 32 -8.80 -25.15 29.23
CA THR A 32 -8.14 -24.63 28.04
C THR A 32 -9.12 -24.64 26.88
N VAL A 33 -9.32 -23.48 26.25
CA VAL A 33 -10.20 -23.34 25.09
C VAL A 33 -9.50 -22.60 23.96
N GLU A 34 -9.82 -22.99 22.73
CA GLU A 34 -9.45 -22.22 21.55
C GLU A 34 -10.56 -21.24 21.19
N LYS A 35 -10.18 -19.99 21.00
CA LYS A 35 -11.08 -18.95 20.50
C LYS A 35 -10.38 -18.11 19.44
N GLU A 36 -11.15 -17.37 18.66
CA GLU A 36 -10.58 -16.34 17.79
C GLU A 36 -9.83 -15.28 18.60
N LEU A 37 -8.93 -14.57 17.90
CA LEU A 37 -8.31 -13.36 18.41
C LEU A 37 -9.36 -12.39 18.95
N ASP A 38 -9.02 -11.69 20.03
CA ASP A 38 -9.91 -10.67 20.55
C ASP A 38 -10.17 -9.55 19.52
N HIS A 39 -11.35 -8.92 19.60
CA HIS A 39 -11.76 -7.91 18.62
C HIS A 39 -10.79 -6.72 18.53
N LYS A 40 -10.10 -6.34 19.61
CA LYS A 40 -9.13 -5.23 19.58
C LYS A 40 -7.90 -5.63 18.78
N THR A 41 -7.42 -6.86 18.94
CA THR A 41 -6.32 -7.41 18.14
C THR A 41 -6.71 -7.51 16.66
N GLN A 42 -7.90 -8.03 16.35
CA GLN A 42 -8.43 -8.06 14.97
C GLN A 42 -8.55 -6.65 14.37
N LEU A 43 -9.13 -5.69 15.11
CA LEU A 43 -9.29 -4.30 14.67
C LEU A 43 -7.95 -3.62 14.40
N ASN A 44 -6.94 -3.88 15.22
CA ASN A 44 -5.60 -3.35 14.99
C ASN A 44 -4.98 -3.95 13.73
N ALA A 45 -5.13 -5.26 13.50
CA ALA A 45 -4.65 -5.89 12.28
C ALA A 45 -5.32 -5.32 11.03
N ILE A 46 -6.64 -5.10 11.05
CA ILE A 46 -7.39 -4.45 9.97
C ILE A 46 -6.82 -3.05 9.68
N LYS A 47 -6.59 -2.23 10.71
CA LYS A 47 -6.04 -0.88 10.55
C LYS A 47 -4.68 -0.88 9.88
N GLU A 48 -3.79 -1.80 10.27
CA GLU A 48 -2.45 -1.87 9.69
C GLU A 48 -2.46 -2.33 8.22
N VAL A 49 -3.28 -3.32 7.87
CA VAL A 49 -3.46 -3.76 6.46
C VAL A 49 -3.98 -2.60 5.60
N LEU A 50 -4.98 -1.86 6.08
CA LEU A 50 -5.55 -0.71 5.36
C LEU A 50 -4.55 0.44 5.21
N ARG A 51 -3.75 0.71 6.25
CA ARG A 51 -2.70 1.74 6.20
C ARG A 51 -1.66 1.43 5.13
N PHE A 52 -1.23 0.17 5.04
CA PHE A 52 -0.29 -0.27 4.02
C PHE A 52 -0.87 -0.13 2.60
N SER A 53 -2.14 -0.53 2.41
CA SER A 53 -2.82 -0.36 1.13
C SER A 53 -2.88 1.10 0.67
N LYS A 54 -3.23 2.03 1.58
CA LYS A 54 -3.24 3.47 1.26
C LYS A 54 -1.86 3.99 0.90
N PHE A 55 -0.84 3.67 1.71
CA PHE A 55 0.53 4.12 1.46
C PHE A 55 1.08 3.63 0.12
N SER A 56 0.81 2.36 -0.23
CA SER A 56 1.18 1.80 -1.53
C SER A 56 0.52 2.57 -2.69
N ASN A 57 -0.78 2.83 -2.59
CA ASN A 57 -1.53 3.54 -3.62
C ASN A 57 -1.02 4.98 -3.80
N ASP A 58 -0.73 5.70 -2.70
CA ASP A 58 -0.23 7.08 -2.75
C ASP A 58 1.13 7.15 -3.47
N ILE A 59 2.03 6.20 -3.21
CA ILE A 59 3.34 6.12 -3.91
C ILE A 59 3.12 5.84 -5.39
N THR A 60 2.28 4.86 -5.74
CA THR A 60 1.98 4.54 -7.13
C THR A 60 1.39 5.74 -7.86
N GLU A 61 0.44 6.46 -7.25
CA GLU A 61 -0.16 7.64 -7.84
C GLU A 61 0.86 8.75 -8.07
N GLN A 62 1.76 8.99 -7.11
CA GLN A 62 2.84 9.97 -7.27
C GLN A 62 3.80 9.60 -8.40
N GLN A 63 4.15 8.32 -8.55
CA GLN A 63 4.99 7.85 -9.66
C GLN A 63 4.33 8.07 -11.01
N VAL A 64 3.02 7.80 -11.13
CA VAL A 64 2.24 8.05 -12.35
C VAL A 64 2.20 9.55 -12.66
N ARG A 65 1.97 10.42 -11.67
CA ARG A 65 2.00 11.89 -11.85
C ARG A 65 3.36 12.38 -12.34
N LYS A 66 4.45 11.85 -11.77
CA LYS A 66 5.81 12.18 -12.22
C LYS A 66 6.04 11.76 -13.67
N ALA A 67 5.70 10.52 -14.03
CA ALA A 67 5.85 10.02 -15.39
C ALA A 67 5.07 10.88 -16.41
N LYS A 68 3.88 11.33 -16.04
CA LYS A 68 3.09 12.26 -16.86
C LYS A 68 3.76 13.62 -17.01
N ALA A 69 4.23 14.22 -15.92
CA ALA A 69 4.93 15.51 -15.97
C ALA A 69 6.22 15.42 -16.80
N ASP A 70 6.98 14.33 -16.68
CA ASP A 70 8.18 14.08 -17.48
C ASP A 70 7.84 13.95 -18.98
N ALA A 71 6.73 13.29 -19.32
CA ALA A 71 6.22 13.23 -20.69
C ALA A 71 5.77 14.60 -21.21
N ASP A 72 5.00 15.36 -20.43
CA ASP A 72 4.54 16.71 -20.80
C ASP A 72 5.74 17.66 -21.05
N MET A 73 6.78 17.58 -20.22
CA MET A 73 8.02 18.34 -20.42
C MET A 73 8.77 17.92 -21.69
N ALA A 74 8.82 16.62 -21.98
CA ALA A 74 9.44 16.11 -23.21
C ALA A 74 8.68 16.60 -24.46
N GLU A 75 7.35 16.53 -24.45
CA GLU A 75 6.52 17.05 -25.54
C GLU A 75 6.69 18.56 -25.73
N ALA A 76 6.70 19.33 -24.64
CA ALA A 76 6.93 20.78 -24.70
C ALA A 76 8.31 21.11 -25.28
N LYS A 77 9.34 20.35 -24.89
CA LYS A 77 10.70 20.51 -25.42
C LYS A 77 10.76 20.20 -26.92
N VAL A 78 10.10 19.15 -27.38
CA VAL A 78 10.01 18.83 -28.82
C VAL A 78 9.32 19.95 -29.57
N LYS A 79 8.17 20.45 -29.09
CA LYS A 79 7.46 21.57 -29.71
C LYS A 79 8.30 22.85 -29.81
N LEU A 80 9.11 23.15 -28.79
CA LEU A 80 10.01 24.30 -28.81
C LEU A 80 11.15 24.13 -29.83
N LEU A 81 11.67 22.90 -29.99
CA LEU A 81 12.70 22.60 -31.00
C LEU A 81 12.12 22.65 -32.42
N ASP A 82 10.92 22.12 -32.63
CA ASP A 82 10.22 22.18 -33.92
C ASP A 82 9.84 23.62 -34.29
N GLY A 83 9.40 24.43 -33.31
CA GLY A 83 9.08 25.84 -33.50
C GLY A 83 10.30 26.72 -33.80
N ASN A 84 11.49 26.36 -33.31
CA ASN A 84 12.74 27.06 -33.60
C ASN A 84 13.37 26.69 -34.95
N ASN A 85 12.87 25.66 -35.65
CA ASN A 85 13.34 25.27 -36.97
C ASN A 85 12.62 25.99 -38.13
N GLY A 86 11.73 26.94 -37.83
CA GLY A 86 11.11 27.82 -38.82
C GLY A 86 11.91 29.11 -38.99
N GLU A 87 12.50 29.29 -40.17
CA GLU A 87 13.12 30.52 -40.71
C GLU A 87 14.55 30.85 -40.24
N ILE A 88 15.52 30.20 -40.90
CA ILE A 88 16.78 30.89 -41.25
C ILE A 88 16.74 31.09 -42.77
N GLN A 89 16.24 32.25 -43.21
CA GLN A 89 16.40 32.64 -44.61
C GLN A 89 17.87 33.02 -44.84
N PRO A 90 18.55 32.48 -45.87
CA PRO A 90 19.88 32.93 -46.22
C PRO A 90 19.77 34.33 -46.84
N GLU A 91 20.22 35.35 -46.12
CA GLU A 91 20.38 36.70 -46.65
C GLU A 91 21.40 36.64 -47.81
N GLY A 92 20.96 37.07 -49.00
CA GLY A 92 21.76 37.14 -50.22
C GLY A 92 22.63 38.38 -50.32
#